data_AF-A0A1F2RJQ2-F1
#
_entry.id   AF-A0A1F2RJQ2-F1
#
_cell.length_a   1.000
_cell.length_b   1.000
_cell.length_c   1.000
_cell.angle_alpha   90.00
_cell.angle_beta   90.00
_cell.angle_gamma   90.00
#
_symmetry.space_group_name_H-M   'P 1'
#
loop_
_entity.id
_entity.type
_entity.pdbx_description
1 polymer ?
#
loop_
_entity_poly.entity_id
_entity_poly.type
_entity_poly.pdbx_seq_one_letter_code
_entity_poly.pdbx_strand_id
1 'polypeptide(L)' 'MTLEAIKAAIAELPETERASLTAWLLQRDAEAWDKQIEADFSEGGPGMAVLESWDSEIKAGGSVPLEEFLSQPETTRKAK' A
#
# COMPACT_ATOMS: atom_id res chain seq x y z
N MET A 1 29.41 9.30 8.61
CA MET A 1 28.86 9.49 7.25
C MET A 1 27.54 10.24 7.38
N THR A 2 27.32 11.31 6.63
CA THR A 2 26.09 12.11 6.67
C THR A 2 25.14 11.71 5.55
N LEU A 3 23.84 12.01 5.67
CA LEU A 3 22.88 11.78 4.59
C LEU A 3 23.28 12.51 3.30
N GLU A 4 23.79 13.74 3.41
CA GLU A 4 24.27 14.52 2.26
C GLU A 4 25.48 13.86 1.57
N ALA A 5 26.41 13.28 2.34
CA ALA A 5 27.51 12.52 1.75
C ALA A 5 27.04 11.26 1.02
N ILE A 6 25.98 10.59 1.50
CA ILE A 6 25.37 9.43 0.84
C ILE A 6 24.68 9.87 -0.47
N LYS A 7 23.92 10.97 -0.44
CA LYS A 7 23.28 11.52 -1.63
C LYS A 7 24.31 11.88 -2.71
N ALA A 8 25.41 12.51 -2.32
CA ALA A 8 26.52 12.84 -3.23
C ALA A 8 27.12 11.56 -3.85
N ALA A 9 27.40 10.54 -3.03
CA ALA A 9 27.91 9.26 -3.53
C ALA A 9 26.94 8.57 -4.49
N ILE A 10 25.63 8.61 -4.22
CA ILE A 10 24.60 8.07 -5.12
C ILE A 10 24.56 8.83 -6.46
N ALA A 11 24.76 10.15 -6.43
CA ALA A 11 24.77 10.97 -7.65
C ALA A 11 25.95 10.65 -8.58
N GLU A 12 27.06 10.14 -8.02
CA GLU A 12 28.25 9.74 -8.77
C GLU A 12 28.15 8.31 -9.35
N LEU A 13 27.12 7.54 -9.00
CA LEU A 13 26.97 6.16 -9.48
C LEU A 13 26.68 6.12 -11.00
N PRO A 14 27.30 5.16 -11.73
CA PRO A 14 26.86 4.78 -13.05
C PRO A 14 25.37 4.42 -13.07
N GLU A 15 24.72 4.64 -14.21
CA GLU A 15 23.27 4.40 -14.34
C GLU A 15 22.86 2.97 -13.96
N THR A 16 23.65 1.98 -14.33
CA THR A 16 23.41 0.56 -14.02
C THR A 16 23.48 0.28 -12.51
N GLU A 17 24.44 0.87 -11.81
CA GLU A 17 24.59 0.73 -10.35
C GLU A 17 23.49 1.49 -9.61
N ARG A 18 23.11 2.68 -10.10
CA ARG A 18 21.98 3.45 -9.55
C ARG A 18 20.66 2.69 -9.72
N ALA A 19 20.45 2.04 -10.85
CA ALA A 19 19.28 1.20 -11.09
C ALA A 19 19.24 -0.01 -10.14
N SER A 20 20.39 -0.68 -9.95
CA SER A 20 20.53 -1.79 -9.00
C SER A 20 20.25 -1.34 -7.55
N LEU A 21 20.80 -0.19 -7.13
CA LEU A 21 20.55 0.38 -5.81
C LEU A 21 19.07 0.71 -5.60
N THR A 22 18.42 1.29 -6.62
CA THR A 22 16.99 1.60 -6.58
C THR A 22 16.16 0.34 -6.40
N ALA A 23 16.44 -0.71 -7.16
CA ALA A 23 15.74 -1.99 -7.05
C ALA A 23 15.88 -2.60 -5.65
N TRP A 24 17.08 -2.55 -5.08
CA TRP A 24 17.33 -3.03 -3.72
C TRP A 24 16.57 -2.23 -2.65
N LEU A 25 16.52 -0.89 -2.75
CA LEU A 25 15.76 -0.05 -1.83
C LEU A 25 14.25 -0.35 -1.92
N LEU A 26 13.71 -0.44 -3.13
CA LEU A 26 12.30 -0.77 -3.35
C LEU A 26 11.92 -2.13 -2.74
N GLN A 27 12.80 -3.13 -2.87
CA GLN A 27 12.56 -4.43 -2.24
C GLN A 27 12.48 -4.32 -0.71
N ARG A 28 13.35 -3.52 -0.09
CA ARG A 28 13.33 -3.34 1.37
C ARG A 28 12.08 -2.60 1.85
N ASP A 29 11.65 -1.61 1.10
CA ASP A 29 10.42 -0.89 1.40
C ASP A 29 9.22 -1.82 1.28
N ALA A 30 9.17 -2.66 0.24
CA ALA A 30 8.13 -3.69 0.10
C ALA A 30 8.14 -4.69 1.28
N GLU A 31 9.31 -5.22 1.66
CA GLU A 31 9.43 -6.13 2.81
C GLU A 31 9.02 -5.48 4.14
N ALA A 32 9.27 -4.17 4.30
CA ALA A 32 8.83 -3.43 5.49
C ALA A 32 7.31 -3.24 5.49
N TRP A 33 6.72 -2.94 4.33
CA TRP A 33 5.28 -2.84 4.16
C TRP A 33 4.58 -4.17 4.43
N ASP A 34 5.09 -5.28 3.91
CA ASP A 34 4.53 -6.61 4.16
C ASP A 34 4.46 -6.91 5.66
N LYS A 35 5.55 -6.66 6.39
CA LYS A 35 5.60 -6.86 7.86
C LYS A 35 4.62 -5.94 8.60
N GLN A 36 4.48 -4.70 8.14
CA GLN A 36 3.55 -3.77 8.77
C GLN A 36 2.10 -4.20 8.55
N ILE A 37 1.75 -4.63 7.33
CA ILE A 37 0.42 -5.15 7.01
C ILE A 37 0.12 -6.39 7.85
N GLU A 38 1.06 -7.34 7.94
CA GLU A 38 0.91 -8.53 8.79
C GLU A 38 0.67 -8.16 10.25
N ALA A 39 1.42 -7.19 10.79
CA ALA A 39 1.24 -6.72 12.16
C ALA A 39 -0.11 -6.01 12.35
N ASP A 40 -0.48 -5.12 11.43
CA ASP A 40 -1.71 -4.33 11.50
C ASP A 40 -2.95 -5.22 11.49
N PHE A 41 -2.94 -6.31 10.71
CA PHE A 41 -4.06 -7.24 10.59
C PHE A 41 -3.90 -8.54 11.39
N SER A 42 -2.93 -8.59 12.31
CA SER A 42 -2.82 -9.67 13.29
C SER A 42 -3.90 -9.56 14.39
N GLU A 43 -4.06 -10.61 15.20
CA GLU A 43 -5.01 -10.59 16.32
C GLU A 43 -4.69 -9.45 17.30
N GLY A 44 -5.66 -8.56 17.53
CA GLY A 44 -5.49 -7.36 18.36
C GLY A 44 -4.73 -6.21 17.67
N GLY A 45 -4.35 -6.38 16.39
CA GLY A 45 -3.72 -5.35 15.58
C GLY A 45 -4.68 -4.18 15.25
N PRO A 46 -4.13 -2.99 14.96
CA PRO A 46 -4.92 -1.78 14.67
C PRO A 46 -5.85 -1.91 13.47
N GLY A 47 -5.52 -2.76 12.49
CA GLY A 47 -6.33 -3.03 11.31
C GLY A 47 -7.62 -3.79 11.61
N MET A 48 -7.71 -4.50 12.75
CA MET A 48 -8.92 -5.25 13.11
C MET A 48 -10.13 -4.35 13.33
N ALA A 49 -9.95 -3.15 13.89
CA ALA A 49 -11.04 -2.18 14.06
C ALA A 49 -11.58 -1.68 12.71
N VAL A 50 -10.72 -1.56 11.70
CA VAL A 50 -11.12 -1.19 10.33
C VAL A 50 -11.94 -2.32 9.71
N LEU A 51 -11.52 -3.57 9.89
CA LEU A 51 -12.26 -4.73 9.40
C LEU A 51 -13.65 -4.85 10.06
N GLU A 52 -13.75 -4.60 11.36
CA GLU A 52 -15.04 -4.60 12.08
C GLU A 52 -15.98 -3.50 11.58
N SER A 53 -15.44 -2.30 11.29
CA SER A 53 -16.20 -1.22 10.69
C SER A 53 -16.73 -1.61 9.30
N TRP A 54 -15.88 -2.18 8.46
CA TRP A 54 -16.27 -2.63 7.11
C TRP A 54 -17.31 -3.75 7.14
N ASP A 55 -17.16 -4.73 8.02
CA ASP A 55 -18.14 -5.80 8.19
C ASP A 55 -19.50 -5.24 8.65
N SER A 56 -19.50 -4.24 9.52
CA SER A 56 -20.71 -3.54 9.95
C SER A 56 -21.38 -2.77 8.80
N GLU A 57 -20.60 -2.08 7.96
CA GLU A 57 -21.11 -1.38 6.77
C GLU A 57 -21.71 -2.35 5.74
N ILE A 58 -21.05 -3.48 5.50
CA ILE A 58 -21.55 -4.54 4.60
C ILE A 58 -22.87 -5.08 5.12
N LYS A 59 -22.96 -5.40 6.42
CA LYS A 59 -24.21 -5.85 7.06
C LYS A 59 -25.32 -4.81 7.01
N ALA A 60 -24.98 -3.53 7.05
CA ALA A 60 -25.92 -2.42 6.93
C ALA A 60 -26.36 -2.16 5.47
N GLY A 61 -25.86 -2.92 4.49
CA GLY A 61 -26.17 -2.73 3.07
C GLY A 61 -25.41 -1.58 2.41
N GLY A 62 -24.31 -1.13 3.01
CA GLY A 62 -23.44 -0.08 2.47
C GLY A 62 -22.61 -0.53 1.27
N SER A 63 -22.51 -1.84 1.01
CA SER A 63 -21.76 -2.43 -0.08
C SER A 63 -22.67 -3.10 -1.13
N VAL A 64 -22.19 -3.17 -2.38
CA VAL A 64 -22.76 -4.01 -3.44
C VAL A 64 -21.71 -5.03 -3.91
N PRO A 65 -22.11 -6.19 -4.46
CA PRO A 65 -21.18 -7.12 -5.09
C PRO A 65 -20.32 -6.44 -6.17
N LEU A 66 -19.09 -6.92 -6.34
CA LEU A 66 -18.14 -6.32 -7.28
C LEU A 66 -18.68 -6.35 -8.72
N GLU A 67 -19.31 -7.44 -9.12
CA GLU A 67 -19.92 -7.62 -10.44
C GLU A 67 -21.04 -6.60 -10.69
N GLU A 68 -21.85 -6.32 -9.66
CA GLU A 68 -22.89 -5.29 -9.72
C GLU A 68 -22.28 -3.90 -9.84
N PHE A 69 -21.25 -3.59 -9.03
CA PHE A 69 -20.52 -2.32 -9.12
C PHE A 69 -19.90 -2.10 -10.51
N LEU A 70 -19.24 -3.11 -11.07
CA LEU A 70 -18.59 -3.02 -12.37
C LEU A 70 -19.59 -2.89 -13.52
N SER A 71 -20.81 -3.41 -13.35
CA SER A 71 -21.90 -3.30 -14.32
C SER A 71 -22.57 -1.91 -14.31
N GLN A 72 -22.29 -1.06 -13.32
CA GLN A 72 -22.83 0.30 -13.26
C GLN A 72 -22.13 1.23 -14.27
N PRO A 73 -22.87 2.19 -14.85
CA PRO A 73 -22.27 3.20 -15.72
C PRO A 73 -21.24 4.03 -14.95
N GLU A 74 -20.16 4.44 -15.62
CA GLU A 74 -19.04 5.15 -14.98
C GLU A 74 -19.47 6.43 -14.25
N THR A 75 -20.52 7.09 -14.74
CA THR A 75 -21.10 8.29 -14.11
C THR A 75 -21.68 8.01 -12.72
N THR A 76 -22.19 6.79 -12.50
CA THR A 76 -22.73 6.35 -11.20
C THR A 76 -21.61 5.85 -10.27
N ARG A 77 -20.57 5.21 -10.82
CA ARG A 77 -19.37 4.80 -10.06
C ARG A 77 -18.55 5.97 -9.51
N LYS A 78 -18.54 7.13 -10.19
CA LYS A 78 -17.80 8.34 -9.81
C LYS A 78 -18.53 9.23 -8.78
N ALA A 79 -19.82 8.96 -8.53
CA ALA A 79 -20.70 9.77 -7.68
C ALA A 79 -20.99 9.14 -6.30
N LYS A 80 -20.54 7.90 -6.09
CA LYS A 80 -20.45 7.24 -4.78
C LYS A 80 -19.04 7.41 -4.25
#